data_AF-A0A448XDA8-F1
#
_entry.id   AF-A0A448XDA8-F1
#
_cell.length_a   1.000
_cell.length_b   1.000
_cell.length_c   1.000
_cell.angle_alpha   90.00
_cell.angle_beta   90.00
_cell.angle_gamma   90.00
#
_symmetry.space_group_name_H-M   'P 1'
#
loop_
_entity.id
_entity.type
_entity.pdbx_description
1 polymer ?
#
loop_
_entity_poly.entity_id
_entity_poly.type
_entity_poly.pdbx_seq_one_letter_code
_entity_poly.pdbx_strand_id
1 'polypeptide(L)'
;METFSADDIQNLTYQLCHTYVRCTRSVSIPAPAYYAHLVAFRARYHLVEKEIDSGEGSQKSGNSDERTPTAMMRAVTVHPETLRVMYFA
;
A
#
# COMPACT_ATOMS: atom_id res chain seq x y z
N MET A 1 -23.72 16.53 16.69
CA MET A 1 -22.39 16.03 16.26
C MET A 1 -21.65 15.75 17.54
N GLU A 2 -21.55 14.49 17.94
CA GLU A 2 -20.80 14.13 19.15
C GLU A 2 -19.31 14.38 18.89
N THR A 3 -18.70 15.16 19.76
CA THR A 3 -17.26 15.42 19.75
C THR A 3 -16.59 14.33 20.55
N PHE A 4 -15.65 13.59 19.93
CA PHE A 4 -14.85 12.62 20.66
C PHE A 4 -14.09 13.31 21.80
N SER A 5 -14.12 12.72 22.98
CA SER A 5 -13.20 13.09 24.06
C SER A 5 -11.80 12.56 23.75
N ALA A 6 -10.80 13.06 24.49
CA ALA A 6 -9.43 12.54 24.38
C ALA A 6 -9.37 11.04 24.73
N ASP A 7 -10.11 10.62 25.76
CA ASP A 7 -10.18 9.23 26.21
C ASP A 7 -10.80 8.32 25.14
N ASP A 8 -11.83 8.81 24.44
CA ASP A 8 -12.47 8.07 23.35
C ASP A 8 -11.49 7.81 22.19
N ILE A 9 -10.73 8.83 21.77
CA ILE A 9 -9.74 8.70 20.70
C ILE A 9 -8.60 7.78 21.12
N GLN A 10 -8.11 7.90 22.36
CA GLN A 10 -7.04 7.05 22.87
C GLN A 10 -7.48 5.58 22.93
N ASN A 11 -8.66 5.29 23.46
CA ASN A 11 -9.19 3.94 23.55
C ASN A 11 -9.46 3.34 22.16
N LEU A 12 -10.07 4.10 21.25
CA LEU A 12 -10.28 3.68 19.87
C LEU A 12 -8.95 3.36 19.17
N THR A 13 -7.96 4.25 19.29
CA THR A 13 -6.64 4.05 18.68
C THR A 13 -5.97 2.79 19.22
N TYR A 14 -6.03 2.57 20.55
CA TYR A 14 -5.50 1.37 21.18
C TYR A 14 -6.20 0.11 20.67
N GLN A 15 -7.54 0.11 20.58
CA GLN A 15 -8.31 -1.00 20.05
C GLN A 15 -7.93 -1.31 18.59
N LEU A 16 -7.73 -0.29 17.75
CA LEU A 16 -7.30 -0.47 16.36
C LEU A 16 -5.89 -1.07 16.25
N CYS A 17 -5.02 -0.94 17.26
CA CYS A 17 -3.73 -1.61 17.29
C CYS A 17 -3.83 -3.14 17.50
N HIS A 18 -5.00 -3.65 17.93
CA HIS A 18 -5.23 -5.09 18.14
C HIS A 18 -5.98 -5.78 16.99
N THR A 19 -6.36 -5.05 15.93
CA THR A 19 -7.10 -5.62 14.79
C THR A 19 -6.22 -6.04 13.61
N TYR A 20 -4.89 -6.06 13.81
CA TYR A 20 -3.94 -6.45 12.77
C TYR A 20 -3.94 -7.96 12.55
N VAL A 21 -4.28 -8.40 11.33
CA VAL A 21 -4.58 -9.82 11.04
C VAL A 21 -3.36 -10.73 10.98
N ARG A 22 -2.15 -10.18 10.81
CA ARG A 22 -0.94 -11.01 10.60
C ARG A 22 -0.31 -11.54 11.89
N CYS A 23 -0.76 -11.08 13.06
CA CYS A 23 -0.29 -11.61 14.34
C CYS A 23 -1.30 -11.39 15.47
N THR A 24 -1.32 -12.30 16.45
CA THR A 24 -2.15 -12.21 17.66
C THR A 24 -1.51 -11.34 18.75
N ARG A 25 -1.05 -10.14 18.39
CA ARG A 25 -0.43 -9.17 19.30
C ARG A 25 -0.82 -7.76 18.89
N SER A 26 -0.79 -6.85 19.86
CA SER A 26 -0.84 -5.42 19.60
C SER A 26 0.35 -4.98 18.75
N VAL A 27 0.11 -4.12 17.76
CA VAL A 27 1.15 -3.47 16.94
C VAL A 27 1.36 -2.02 17.38
N SER A 28 2.49 -1.43 16.98
CA SER A 28 2.89 -0.08 17.39
C SER A 28 2.06 1.05 16.78
N ILE A 29 1.25 0.77 15.76
CA ILE A 29 0.37 1.73 15.08
C ILE A 29 -0.98 1.07 14.76
N PRO A 30 -2.07 1.84 14.63
CA PRO A 30 -3.37 1.27 14.23
C PRO A 30 -3.28 0.42 12.97
N ALA A 31 -4.00 -0.71 12.94
CA ALA A 31 -4.01 -1.62 11.79
C ALA A 31 -4.29 -0.93 10.44
N PRO A 32 -5.19 0.08 10.33
CA PRO A 32 -5.39 0.80 9.07
C PRO A 32 -4.13 1.51 8.54
N ALA A 33 -3.34 2.14 9.42
CA ALA A 33 -2.09 2.77 9.04
C ALA A 33 -1.04 1.72 8.61
N TYR A 34 -0.97 0.61 9.34
CA TYR A 34 -0.10 -0.51 8.97
C TYR A 34 -0.45 -1.09 7.60
N TYR A 35 -1.74 -1.29 7.30
CA TYR A 35 -2.19 -1.77 5.99
C TYR A 35 -1.89 -0.78 4.87
N ALA A 36 -2.02 0.52 5.10
CA ALA A 36 -1.62 1.53 4.12
C ALA A 36 -0.12 1.41 3.76
N HIS A 37 0.75 1.14 4.74
CA HIS A 37 2.17 0.87 4.47
C HIS A 37 2.38 -0.40 3.64
N LEU A 38 1.65 -1.49 3.92
CA LEU A 38 1.73 -2.72 3.12
C LEU A 38 1.26 -2.50 1.67
N VAL A 39 0.16 -1.77 1.47
CA VAL A 39 -0.33 -1.40 0.14
C VAL A 39 0.70 -0.57 -0.62
N ALA A 40 1.27 0.46 0.02
CA ALA A 40 2.30 1.30 -0.60
C ALA A 40 3.56 0.50 -0.96
N PHE A 41 3.99 -0.40 -0.08
CA PHE A 41 5.13 -1.27 -0.35
C PHE A 41 4.86 -2.24 -1.50
N ARG A 42 3.64 -2.80 -1.57
CA ARG A 42 3.24 -3.67 -2.68
C ARG A 42 3.13 -2.93 -4.00
N ALA A 43 2.59 -1.71 -4.00
CA ALA A 43 2.58 -0.84 -5.18
C ALA A 43 4.00 -0.54 -5.69
N ARG A 44 4.98 -0.37 -4.79
CA ARG A 44 6.40 -0.21 -5.17
C ARG A 44 6.95 -1.44 -5.90
N TYR A 45 6.60 -2.66 -5.49
CA TYR A 45 7.02 -3.86 -6.24
C TYR A 45 6.45 -3.90 -7.66
N HIS A 46 5.20 -3.51 -7.85
CA HIS A 46 4.60 -3.44 -9.19
C HIS A 46 5.30 -2.43 -10.12
N LEU A 47 5.89 -1.37 -9.54
CA LEU A 47 6.71 -0.42 -10.30
C LEU A 47 8.08 -1.00 -10.70
N VAL A 48 8.70 -1.80 -9.82
CA VAL A 48 10.03 -2.40 -10.06
C VAL A 48 9.96 -3.59 -11.03
N GLU A 49 8.93 -4.42 -10.96
CA GLU A 49 8.76 -5.58 -11.87
C GLU A 49 8.68 -5.14 -13.34
N LYS A 50 8.10 -3.97 -13.60
CA LYS A 50 8.10 -3.34 -14.93
C LYS A 50 9.50 -2.96 -15.43
N GLU A 51 10.41 -2.57 -14.53
CA GLU A 51 11.80 -2.27 -14.89
C GLU A 51 12.56 -3.56 -15.28
N ILE A 52 12.21 -4.70 -14.69
CA ILE A 52 12.90 -5.99 -14.90
C ILE A 52 12.39 -6.72 -16.16
N ASP A 53 11.07 -6.70 -16.43
CA ASP A 53 10.48 -7.30 -17.66
C ASP A 53 10.84 -6.52 -18.94
N SER A 54 11.37 -5.30 -18.78
CA SER A 54 11.99 -4.54 -19.87
C SER A 54 13.42 -5.03 -20.22
N GLY A 55 13.83 -6.16 -19.66
CA GLY A 55 15.16 -6.76 -19.75
C GLY A 55 15.41 -7.68 -20.95
N GLU A 56 15.11 -7.24 -22.17
CA GLU A 56 15.82 -7.74 -23.36
C GLU A 56 15.83 -6.68 -24.47
N GLY A 57 16.90 -5.86 -24.52
CA GLY A 57 17.18 -5.00 -25.66
C GLY A 57 17.55 -3.55 -25.33
N SER A 58 18.86 -3.29 -25.25
CA SER A 58 19.54 -2.00 -25.43
C SER A 58 19.06 -0.82 -24.58
N GLN A 59 19.89 -0.48 -23.59
CA GLN A 59 19.79 0.78 -22.84
C GLN A 59 19.86 1.98 -23.80
N LYS A 60 18.74 2.68 -23.97
CA LYS A 60 18.75 4.07 -24.41
C LYS A 60 18.71 4.97 -23.17
N SER A 61 19.83 5.62 -22.91
CA SER A 61 19.93 6.71 -21.96
C SER A 61 18.97 7.84 -22.37
N GLY A 62 17.82 7.92 -21.69
CA GLY A 62 16.86 9.00 -21.88
C GLY A 62 15.47 8.49 -22.23
N ASN A 63 14.75 7.94 -21.26
CA ASN A 63 13.31 7.73 -21.39
C ASN A 63 12.59 8.49 -20.27
N SER A 64 12.18 9.72 -20.57
CA SER A 64 11.29 10.52 -19.71
C SER A 64 9.89 9.92 -19.55
N ASP A 65 9.56 8.89 -20.34
CA ASP A 65 8.22 8.28 -20.36
C ASP A 65 7.93 7.36 -19.15
N GLU A 66 8.97 6.90 -18.46
CA GLU A 66 8.85 5.91 -17.37
C GLU A 66 8.32 6.51 -16.06
N ARG A 67 8.54 7.80 -15.85
CA ARG A 67 7.99 8.59 -14.72
C ARG A 67 6.69 9.33 -15.07
N THR A 68 6.08 9.03 -16.22
CA THR A 68 4.80 9.66 -16.54
C THR A 68 3.72 9.20 -15.54
N PRO A 69 2.88 10.12 -15.03
CA PRO A 69 1.79 9.77 -14.11
C PRO A 69 0.91 8.64 -14.62
N THR A 70 0.67 8.59 -15.94
CA THR A 70 -0.11 7.56 -16.61
C THR A 70 0.54 6.18 -16.56
N ALA A 71 1.85 6.08 -16.76
CA ALA A 71 2.59 4.83 -16.70
C ALA A 71 2.64 4.25 -15.28
N MET A 72 2.83 5.13 -14.28
CA MET A 72 2.79 4.74 -12.86
C MET A 72 1.40 4.25 -12.44
N MET A 73 0.35 4.96 -12.86
CA MET A 73 -1.04 4.60 -12.54
C MET A 73 -1.41 3.22 -13.05
N ARG A 74 -1.01 2.88 -14.28
CA ARG A 74 -1.26 1.54 -14.85
C ARG A 74 -0.53 0.44 -14.08
N ALA A 75 0.73 0.68 -13.71
CA ALA A 75 1.53 -0.30 -12.98
C ALA A 75 0.97 -0.60 -11.57
N VAL A 76 0.35 0.38 -10.90
CA VAL A 76 -0.27 0.17 -9.59
C VAL A 76 -1.74 -0.28 -9.66
N THR A 77 -2.33 -0.32 -10.85
CA THR A 77 -3.70 -0.79 -11.05
C THR A 77 -3.73 -2.32 -10.98
N VAL A 78 -4.46 -2.85 -10.00
CA VAL A 78 -4.61 -4.29 -9.81
C VAL A 78 -5.82 -4.86 -10.56
N HIS A 79 -5.84 -6.18 -10.75
CA HIS A 79 -6.94 -6.88 -11.42
C HIS A 79 -8.30 -6.57 -10.75
N PRO A 80 -9.43 -6.48 -11.51
CA PRO A 80 -10.73 -6.15 -10.93
C PRO A 80 -11.17 -7.04 -9.76
N GLU A 81 -10.82 -8.33 -9.79
CA GLU A 81 -11.14 -9.27 -8.72
C GLU A 81 -10.34 -9.02 -7.43
N THR A 82 -9.18 -8.36 -7.51
CA THR A 82 -8.35 -8.08 -6.34
C THR A 82 -8.70 -6.74 -5.66
N LEU A 83 -9.63 -5.96 -6.23
CA LEU A 83 -10.05 -4.67 -5.67
C LEU A 83 -10.76 -4.78 -4.32
N ARG A 84 -11.38 -5.93 -4.03
CA ARG A 84 -12.20 -6.14 -2.81
C ARG A 84 -11.55 -7.09 -1.80
N VAL A 85 -10.27 -7.40 -1.96
CA VAL A 85 -9.53 -8.32 -1.09
C VAL A 85 -8.27 -7.66 -0.53
N MET A 86 -7.80 -8.15 0.62
CA MET A 86 -6.57 -7.67 1.25
C MET A 86 -5.33 -8.37 0.67
N TYR A 87 -5.09 -8.27 -0.63
CA TYR A 87 -3.96 -8.94 -1.31
C TYR A 87 -2.57 -8.45 -0.84
N PHE A 88 -2.54 -7.36 -0.06
CA PHE A 88 -1.36 -6.78 0.56
C PHE A 88 -1.05 -7.36 1.95
N ALA A 89 -1.99 -8.10 2.56
CA ALA A 89 -1.82 -8.72 3.87
C ALA A 89 -0.95 -9.99 3.79
#